data_AF-A0AAV7IK36-F1
#
_entry.id   AF-A0AAV7IK36-F1
#
_cell.length_a   1.000
_cell.length_b   1.000
_cell.length_c   1.000
_cell.angle_alpha   90.00
_cell.angle_beta   90.00
_cell.angle_gamma   90.00
#
_symmetry.space_group_name_H-M   'P 1'
#
loop_
_entity.id
_entity.type
_entity.pdbx_description
1 polymer ?
#
loop_
_entity_poly.entity_id
_entity_poly.type
_entity_poly.pdbx_seq_one_letter_code
_entity_poly.pdbx_strand_id
1 'polypeptide(L)'
;MCHNNISSLKFLRDVHCLRLIDLKDNAIEDLMEVFHLDSLIYEIDLRNNPCTKWPNYKEIVLFSIPSAVFVDGSEVTESEMVSATITFNPPINLLASRGATQLTLLEQLNVPKIDDSMTSYDENSPPLIILSGPLAVKKLALGRHLFLKNSDKIKYCRSHTTRKNFTNNIENDGFYFVNHEEFHEMARNGEFLTIEEILGDSYGLHVSELVKLKKEKKIGITQLDLLATIQIKIRYPQVKLILVFTKNEEMHRQWIEDKLRIFRWIKNSSKNLWALSIHREYNINNVDSMVNKMNIVSTISNRVDVSSSYSSEIQYSNSKRFVHR
;
A
#
# COMPACT_ATOMS: atom_id res chain seq x y z
N MET A 1 -3.54 14.18 -39.46
CA MET A 1 -2.41 14.86 -40.12
C MET A 1 -1.32 13.80 -40.32
N CYS A 2 -1.51 12.87 -41.26
CA CYS A 2 -0.46 11.90 -41.60
C CYS A 2 0.64 12.55 -42.45
N HIS A 3 1.86 12.01 -42.39
CA HIS A 3 3.02 12.45 -43.19
C HIS A 3 3.54 13.85 -42.84
N ASN A 4 3.93 14.06 -41.58
CA ASN A 4 4.57 15.31 -41.15
C ASN A 4 5.86 15.00 -40.36
N ASN A 5 6.60 16.04 -39.95
CA ASN A 5 7.74 15.91 -39.04
C ASN A 5 7.34 16.22 -37.58
N ILE A 6 6.14 15.81 -37.17
CA ILE A 6 5.67 16.07 -35.80
C ILE A 6 6.47 15.18 -34.84
N SER A 7 7.12 15.81 -33.86
CA SER A 7 7.89 15.13 -32.81
C SER A 7 7.33 15.36 -31.40
N SER A 8 6.38 16.29 -31.24
CA SER A 8 5.73 16.58 -29.96
C SER A 8 4.24 16.83 -30.13
N LEU A 9 3.43 16.35 -29.17
CA LEU A 9 1.97 16.45 -29.13
C LEU A 9 1.47 17.53 -28.17
N LYS A 10 2.36 18.33 -27.57
CA LYS A 10 2.01 19.40 -26.60
C LYS A 10 0.99 20.40 -27.11
N PHE A 11 0.97 20.64 -28.42
CA PHE A 11 0.00 21.55 -29.05
C PHE A 11 -1.44 21.04 -29.00
N LEU A 12 -1.66 19.77 -28.63
CA LEU A 12 -2.99 19.14 -28.52
C LEU A 12 -3.55 19.12 -27.09
N ARG A 13 -2.82 19.66 -26.10
CA ARG A 13 -3.17 19.58 -24.67
C ARG A 13 -4.57 20.14 -24.33
N ASP A 14 -4.99 21.21 -24.98
CA ASP A 14 -6.25 21.89 -24.67
C ASP A 14 -7.36 21.59 -25.69
N VAL A 15 -7.20 20.55 -26.52
CA VAL A 15 -8.12 20.27 -27.62
C VAL A 15 -9.12 19.18 -27.22
N HIS A 16 -10.17 19.55 -26.50
CA HIS A 16 -11.14 18.61 -25.91
C HIS A 16 -12.13 17.97 -26.90
N CYS A 17 -12.26 18.50 -28.12
CA CYS A 17 -13.23 18.02 -29.11
C CYS A 17 -12.66 16.98 -30.09
N LEU A 18 -11.36 16.65 -30.00
CA LEU A 18 -10.75 15.67 -30.89
C LEU A 18 -11.27 14.26 -30.59
N ARG A 19 -11.72 13.59 -31.66
CA ARG A 19 -12.18 12.20 -31.61
C ARG A 19 -11.33 11.26 -32.46
N LEU A 20 -10.76 11.74 -33.57
CA LEU A 20 -9.93 10.94 -34.46
C LEU A 20 -8.59 11.66 -34.65
N ILE A 21 -7.51 10.94 -34.41
CA ILE A 21 -6.14 11.45 -34.52
C ILE A 21 -5.33 10.50 -35.40
N ASP A 22 -5.09 10.92 -36.65
CA ASP A 22 -4.14 10.26 -37.54
C ASP A 22 -2.78 10.97 -37.46
N LEU A 23 -1.83 10.32 -36.79
CA LEU A 23 -0.42 10.72 -36.62
C LEU A 23 0.53 9.74 -37.31
N LYS A 24 0.03 8.97 -38.28
CA LYS A 24 0.86 8.05 -39.04
C LYS A 24 1.99 8.79 -39.78
N ASP A 25 3.13 8.12 -39.91
CA ASP A 25 4.28 8.63 -40.67
C ASP A 25 4.77 9.99 -40.13
N ASN A 26 5.07 10.03 -38.83
CA ASN A 26 5.64 11.17 -38.11
C ASN A 26 6.96 10.80 -37.41
N ALA A 27 7.52 11.73 -36.63
CA ALA A 27 8.81 11.59 -35.95
C ALA A 27 8.66 11.55 -34.42
N ILE A 28 7.57 10.96 -33.91
CA ILE A 28 7.32 10.85 -32.46
C ILE A 28 8.23 9.74 -31.89
N GLU A 29 9.26 10.15 -31.17
CA GLU A 29 10.20 9.22 -30.52
C GLU A 29 9.79 8.88 -29.08
N ASP A 30 9.34 9.89 -28.32
CA ASP A 30 8.92 9.74 -26.94
C ASP A 30 7.43 9.38 -26.86
N LEU A 31 7.13 8.17 -26.40
CA LEU A 31 5.75 7.70 -26.21
C LEU A 31 5.02 8.50 -25.11
N MET A 32 5.75 9.16 -24.21
CA MET A 32 5.15 9.99 -23.17
C MET A 32 4.41 11.21 -23.72
N GLU A 33 4.64 11.59 -24.98
CA GLU A 33 3.88 12.67 -25.63
C GLU A 33 2.38 12.36 -25.71
N VAL A 34 1.98 11.08 -25.66
CA VAL A 34 0.57 10.65 -25.62
C VAL A 34 -0.15 11.14 -24.35
N PHE A 35 0.56 11.38 -23.23
CA PHE A 35 -0.02 11.96 -22.02
C PHE A 35 -0.40 13.44 -22.16
N HIS A 36 -0.08 14.08 -23.28
CA HIS A 36 -0.59 15.41 -23.59
C HIS A 36 -1.99 15.38 -24.22
N LEU A 37 -2.56 14.20 -24.47
CA LEU A 37 -3.86 14.06 -25.08
C LEU A 37 -4.95 13.96 -24.01
N ASP A 38 -5.49 15.11 -23.59
CA ASP A 38 -6.55 15.20 -22.55
C ASP A 38 -7.98 15.12 -23.12
N SER A 39 -8.16 14.49 -24.30
CA SER A 39 -9.44 14.44 -25.02
C SER A 39 -10.01 13.02 -25.15
N LEU A 40 -11.33 12.94 -25.36
CA LEU A 40 -12.06 11.68 -25.59
C LEU A 40 -11.81 11.17 -27.02
N ILE A 41 -10.59 10.69 -27.25
CA ILE A 41 -10.15 10.17 -28.54
C ILE A 41 -10.74 8.79 -28.75
N TYR A 42 -11.53 8.67 -29.80
CA TYR A 42 -12.14 7.43 -30.26
C TYR A 42 -11.18 6.58 -31.11
N GLU A 43 -10.37 7.22 -31.94
CA GLU A 43 -9.43 6.54 -32.85
C GLU A 43 -8.08 7.25 -32.89
N ILE A 44 -7.00 6.48 -32.77
CA ILE A 44 -5.63 6.98 -32.88
C ILE A 44 -4.77 6.06 -33.76
N ASP A 45 -4.00 6.65 -34.67
CA ASP A 45 -3.01 5.94 -35.51
C ASP A 45 -1.63 6.59 -35.34
N LEU A 46 -0.68 5.81 -34.84
CA LEU A 46 0.71 6.20 -34.60
C LEU A 46 1.67 5.32 -35.41
N ARG A 47 1.18 4.51 -36.37
CA ARG A 47 2.03 3.62 -37.17
C ARG A 47 3.13 4.42 -37.87
N ASN A 48 4.27 3.76 -38.06
CA ASN A 48 5.47 4.33 -38.66
C ASN A 48 6.11 5.49 -37.86
N ASN A 49 5.80 5.64 -36.58
CA ASN A 49 6.58 6.48 -35.65
C ASN A 49 7.63 5.64 -34.89
N PRO A 50 8.78 6.21 -34.51
CA PRO A 50 9.78 5.52 -33.69
C PRO A 50 9.23 5.00 -32.34
N CYS A 51 8.26 5.69 -31.73
CA CYS A 51 7.62 5.30 -30.47
C CYS A 51 6.93 3.92 -30.52
N THR A 52 6.54 3.44 -31.70
CA THR A 52 5.91 2.10 -31.88
C THR A 52 6.82 0.93 -31.49
N LYS A 53 8.14 1.18 -31.37
CA LYS A 53 9.13 0.16 -30.95
C LYS A 53 9.28 0.04 -29.43
N TRP A 54 8.58 0.88 -28.65
CA TRP A 54 8.68 0.86 -27.19
C TRP A 54 8.09 -0.42 -26.61
N PRO A 55 8.67 -0.93 -25.49
CA PRO A 55 8.07 -2.05 -24.78
C PRO A 55 6.69 -1.64 -24.23
N ASN A 56 5.71 -2.53 -24.33
CA ASN A 56 4.32 -2.30 -23.94
C ASN A 56 3.68 -1.08 -24.63
N TYR A 57 4.13 -0.75 -25.84
CA TYR A 57 3.65 0.43 -26.58
C TYR A 57 2.11 0.49 -26.64
N LYS A 58 1.46 -0.61 -27.04
CA LYS A 58 0.00 -0.66 -27.18
C LYS A 58 -0.67 -0.46 -25.83
N GLU A 59 -0.20 -1.13 -24.78
CA GLU A 59 -0.74 -1.01 -23.43
C GLU A 59 -0.58 0.41 -22.86
N ILE A 60 0.52 1.09 -23.15
CA ILE A 60 0.73 2.49 -22.72
C ILE A 60 -0.28 3.40 -23.41
N VAL A 61 -0.47 3.25 -24.73
CA VAL A 61 -1.46 4.04 -25.48
C VAL A 61 -2.87 3.81 -24.93
N LEU A 62 -3.25 2.56 -24.68
CA LEU A 62 -4.56 2.22 -24.12
C LEU A 62 -4.74 2.72 -22.69
N PHE A 63 -3.68 2.71 -21.87
CA PHE A 63 -3.72 3.25 -20.52
C PHE A 63 -3.84 4.77 -20.50
N SER A 64 -3.12 5.46 -21.38
CA SER A 64 -3.17 6.91 -21.53
C SER A 64 -4.49 7.39 -22.13
N ILE A 65 -5.06 6.62 -23.07
CA ILE A 65 -6.29 6.97 -23.79
C ILE A 65 -7.33 5.85 -23.59
N PRO A 66 -7.98 5.78 -22.41
CA PRO A 66 -8.94 4.71 -22.13
C PRO A 66 -10.25 4.80 -22.93
N SER A 67 -10.44 5.88 -23.71
CA SER A 67 -11.60 6.07 -24.59
C SER A 67 -11.39 5.56 -26.02
N ALA A 68 -10.17 5.13 -26.38
CA ALA A 68 -9.86 4.68 -27.73
C ALA A 68 -10.53 3.33 -28.04
N VAL A 69 -11.30 3.29 -29.11
CA VAL A 69 -11.92 2.08 -29.67
C VAL A 69 -11.07 1.50 -30.80
N PHE A 70 -10.32 2.35 -31.50
CA PHE A 70 -9.40 1.94 -32.56
C PHE A 70 -8.00 2.47 -32.28
N VAL A 71 -7.00 1.58 -32.32
CA VAL A 71 -5.57 1.92 -32.23
C VAL A 71 -4.84 1.30 -33.41
N ASP A 72 -4.12 2.12 -34.17
CA ASP A 72 -3.33 1.69 -35.33
C ASP A 72 -4.15 0.93 -36.40
N GLY A 73 -5.42 1.29 -36.52
CA GLY A 73 -6.40 0.66 -37.42
C GLY A 73 -6.95 -0.68 -36.93
N SER A 74 -6.63 -1.10 -35.71
CA SER A 74 -7.18 -2.31 -35.09
C SER A 74 -8.19 -1.94 -34.01
N GLU A 75 -9.32 -2.65 -33.95
CA GLU A 75 -10.28 -2.53 -32.87
C GLU A 75 -9.65 -3.01 -31.55
N VAL A 76 -9.86 -2.24 -30.50
CA VAL A 76 -9.35 -2.54 -29.15
C VAL A 76 -10.34 -3.48 -28.46
N THR A 77 -9.83 -4.60 -27.98
CA THR A 77 -10.67 -5.54 -27.22
C THR A 77 -10.75 -5.17 -25.74
N GLU A 78 -11.83 -5.56 -25.05
CA GLU A 78 -11.97 -5.37 -23.60
C GLU A 78 -10.81 -6.02 -22.83
N SER A 79 -10.32 -7.18 -23.29
CA SER A 79 -9.20 -7.89 -22.66
C SER A 79 -7.91 -7.07 -22.72
N GLU A 80 -7.66 -6.35 -23.82
CA GLU A 80 -6.48 -5.50 -23.98
C GLU A 80 -6.56 -4.26 -23.07
N MET A 81 -7.74 -3.64 -22.99
CA MET A 81 -8.00 -2.53 -22.08
C MET A 81 -7.80 -2.91 -20.60
N VAL A 82 -8.34 -4.06 -20.21
CA VAL A 82 -8.17 -4.60 -18.86
C VAL A 82 -6.70 -4.92 -18.60
N SER A 83 -6.00 -5.54 -19.55
CA SER A 83 -4.56 -5.85 -19.44
C SER A 83 -3.72 -4.60 -19.26
N ALA A 84 -3.94 -3.56 -20.07
CA ALA A 84 -3.25 -2.28 -19.97
C ALA A 84 -3.49 -1.62 -18.59
N THR A 85 -4.74 -1.60 -18.15
CA THR A 85 -5.12 -1.04 -16.84
C THR A 85 -4.44 -1.80 -15.70
N ILE A 86 -4.46 -3.14 -15.72
CA ILE A 86 -3.82 -3.97 -14.69
C ILE A 86 -2.29 -3.82 -14.71
N THR A 87 -1.70 -3.60 -15.88
CA THR A 87 -0.25 -3.46 -16.04
C THR A 87 0.27 -2.18 -15.41
N PHE A 88 -0.40 -1.05 -15.65
CA PHE A 88 0.07 0.27 -15.19
C PHE A 88 -0.59 0.78 -13.90
N ASN A 89 -1.81 0.34 -13.60
CA ASN A 89 -2.54 0.71 -12.38
C ASN A 89 -3.31 -0.50 -11.81
N PRO A 90 -2.60 -1.55 -11.35
CA PRO A 90 -3.23 -2.72 -10.78
C PRO A 90 -4.06 -2.37 -9.54
N PRO A 91 -5.26 -2.96 -9.37
CA PRO A 91 -6.08 -2.71 -8.20
C PRO A 91 -5.36 -3.17 -6.92
N ILE A 92 -5.52 -2.42 -5.84
CA ILE A 92 -4.80 -2.65 -4.57
C ILE A 92 -4.99 -4.07 -4.01
N ASN A 93 -6.18 -4.67 -4.19
CA ASN A 93 -6.45 -6.04 -3.75
C ASN A 93 -5.62 -7.08 -4.52
N LEU A 94 -5.38 -6.84 -5.82
CA LEU A 94 -4.53 -7.71 -6.64
C LEU A 94 -3.07 -7.59 -6.20
N LEU A 95 -2.58 -6.37 -5.97
CA LEU A 95 -1.23 -6.15 -5.43
C LEU A 95 -1.05 -6.82 -4.07
N ALA A 96 -2.01 -6.66 -3.17
CA ALA A 96 -1.98 -7.29 -1.85
C ALA A 96 -2.00 -8.82 -1.95
N SER A 97 -2.80 -9.38 -2.85
CA SER A 97 -2.87 -10.82 -3.06
C SER A 97 -1.57 -11.37 -3.63
N ARG A 98 -0.95 -10.66 -4.59
CA ARG A 98 0.37 -11.03 -5.14
C ARG A 98 1.45 -11.01 -4.06
N GLY A 99 1.53 -9.93 -3.27
CA GLY A 99 2.48 -9.81 -2.17
C GLY A 99 2.28 -10.89 -1.11
N ALA A 100 1.04 -11.12 -0.67
CA ALA A 100 0.73 -12.18 0.29
C ALA A 100 1.11 -13.57 -0.24
N THR A 101 0.78 -13.87 -1.50
CA THR A 101 1.11 -15.14 -2.15
C THR A 101 2.63 -15.33 -2.27
N GLN A 102 3.36 -14.28 -2.65
CA GLN A 102 4.81 -14.33 -2.73
C GLN A 102 5.44 -14.64 -1.37
N LEU A 103 4.98 -13.99 -0.30
CA LEU A 103 5.50 -14.24 1.04
C LEU A 103 5.15 -15.65 1.54
N THR A 104 3.93 -16.12 1.29
CA THR A 104 3.54 -17.51 1.61
C THR A 104 4.36 -18.53 0.82
N LEU A 105 4.68 -18.27 -0.45
CA LEU A 105 5.56 -19.13 -1.23
C LEU A 105 6.98 -19.15 -0.64
N LEU A 106 7.52 -17.99 -0.26
CA LEU A 106 8.85 -17.91 0.38
C LEU A 106 8.87 -18.68 1.70
N GLU A 107 7.82 -18.57 2.54
CA GLU A 107 7.69 -19.40 3.74
C GLU A 107 7.70 -20.90 3.44
N GLN A 108 7.00 -21.34 2.40
CA GLN A 108 6.90 -22.76 2.03
C GLN A 108 8.18 -23.33 1.41
N LEU A 109 8.97 -22.49 0.72
CA LEU A 109 10.22 -22.92 0.09
C LEU A 109 11.35 -23.11 1.11
N ASN A 110 11.25 -22.49 2.28
CA ASN A 110 12.26 -22.61 3.33
C ASN A 110 11.97 -23.79 4.24
N VAL A 111 13.03 -24.40 4.76
CA VAL A 111 12.90 -25.45 5.78
C VAL A 111 12.19 -24.82 6.98
N PRO A 112 11.04 -25.39 7.43
CA PRO A 112 10.32 -24.85 8.56
C PRO A 112 11.24 -24.87 9.78
N LYS A 113 11.61 -23.68 10.26
CA LYS A 113 12.33 -23.53 11.53
C LYS A 113 11.32 -23.91 12.62
N ILE A 114 11.55 -25.04 13.29
CA ILE A 114 10.78 -25.39 14.49
C ILE A 114 11.25 -24.44 15.59
N ASP A 115 10.51 -23.35 15.79
CA ASP A 115 10.75 -22.36 16.83
C ASP A 115 9.48 -22.12 17.66
N ASP A 116 9.57 -21.28 18.70
CA ASP A 116 8.44 -20.88 19.56
C ASP A 116 7.27 -20.23 18.78
N SER A 117 7.45 -19.92 17.47
CA SER A 117 6.38 -19.41 16.60
C SER A 117 5.42 -20.50 16.13
N MET A 118 5.84 -21.77 16.15
CA MET A 118 5.00 -22.92 15.85
C MET A 118 3.96 -23.08 16.97
N THR A 119 2.73 -22.66 16.69
CA THR A 119 1.62 -22.75 17.64
C THR A 119 0.96 -24.12 17.57
N SER A 120 0.61 -24.69 18.73
CA SER A 120 -0.40 -25.75 18.77
C SER A 120 -1.66 -25.29 18.03
N TYR A 121 -2.27 -26.16 17.22
CA TYR A 121 -3.44 -25.84 16.41
C TYR A 121 -4.66 -25.38 17.24
N ASP A 122 -4.66 -25.68 18.54
CA ASP A 122 -5.71 -25.33 19.50
C ASP A 122 -5.53 -23.94 20.16
N GLU A 123 -4.40 -23.26 19.97
CA GLU A 123 -4.15 -21.97 20.61
C GLU A 123 -4.61 -20.79 19.74
N ASN A 124 -5.48 -19.95 20.32
CA ASN A 124 -5.94 -18.73 19.68
C ASN A 124 -4.76 -17.78 19.39
N SER A 125 -4.66 -17.34 18.13
CA SER A 125 -3.68 -16.32 17.74
C SER A 125 -3.92 -14.99 18.49
N PRO A 126 -2.89 -14.16 18.76
CA PRO A 126 -3.07 -12.89 19.46
C PRO A 126 -3.74 -11.80 18.59
N PRO A 127 -4.72 -11.01 19.09
CA PRO A 127 -5.32 -9.94 18.30
C PRO A 127 -4.29 -8.89 17.87
N LEU A 128 -4.36 -8.44 16.60
CA LEU A 128 -3.49 -7.40 16.05
C LEU A 128 -4.30 -6.20 15.55
N ILE A 129 -4.06 -5.02 16.13
CA ILE A 129 -4.66 -3.75 15.71
C ILE A 129 -3.70 -3.05 14.75
N ILE A 130 -4.19 -2.72 13.56
CA ILE A 130 -3.42 -1.98 12.54
C ILE A 130 -4.03 -0.58 12.38
N LEU A 131 -3.23 0.43 12.66
CA LEU A 131 -3.53 1.82 12.35
C LEU A 131 -3.14 2.10 10.90
N SER A 132 -4.13 2.29 10.02
CA SER A 132 -3.93 2.61 8.60
C SER A 132 -4.54 3.97 8.25
N GLY A 133 -4.08 4.59 7.17
CA GLY A 133 -4.47 5.95 6.80
C GLY A 133 -3.41 6.65 5.97
N PRO A 134 -3.69 7.85 5.45
CA PRO A 134 -2.79 8.56 4.55
C PRO A 134 -1.47 8.94 5.23
N LEU A 135 -0.48 9.27 4.42
CA LEU A 135 0.85 9.64 4.89
C LEU A 135 0.78 10.86 5.84
N ALA A 136 1.70 10.93 6.80
CA ALA A 136 1.85 12.08 7.71
C ALA A 136 0.72 12.32 8.73
N VAL A 137 -0.31 11.46 8.86
CA VAL A 137 -1.31 11.55 9.95
C VAL A 137 -0.83 11.08 11.33
N LYS A 138 0.49 10.97 11.51
CA LYS A 138 1.14 10.63 12.80
C LYS A 138 0.69 9.29 13.41
N LYS A 139 0.36 8.29 12.58
CA LYS A 139 -0.06 6.92 12.98
C LYS A 139 0.89 6.28 14.00
N LEU A 140 2.20 6.40 13.76
CA LEU A 140 3.24 5.90 14.66
C LEU A 140 3.15 6.51 16.05
N ALA A 141 3.05 7.85 16.14
CA ALA A 141 2.93 8.55 17.41
C ALA A 141 1.65 8.14 18.16
N LEU A 142 0.53 7.99 17.46
CA LEU A 142 -0.73 7.54 18.04
C LEU A 142 -0.62 6.11 18.60
N GLY A 143 -0.09 5.17 17.81
CA GLY A 143 0.06 3.77 18.25
C GLY A 143 0.99 3.64 19.45
N ARG A 144 2.09 4.40 19.48
CA ARG A 144 3.00 4.45 20.63
C ARG A 144 2.34 5.07 21.86
N HIS A 145 1.58 6.15 21.69
CA HIS A 145 0.87 6.78 22.81
C HIS A 145 -0.13 5.80 23.44
N LEU A 146 -0.87 5.04 22.62
CA LEU A 146 -1.78 4.00 23.10
C LEU A 146 -1.05 2.88 23.84
N PHE A 147 0.11 2.44 23.32
CA PHE A 147 0.96 1.47 24.00
C PHE A 147 1.45 1.99 25.37
N LEU A 148 1.96 3.21 25.44
CA LEU A 148 2.48 3.79 26.69
C LEU A 148 1.39 3.93 27.77
N LYS A 149 0.15 4.21 27.36
CA LYS A 149 -0.98 4.35 28.29
C LYS A 149 -1.53 3.00 28.80
N ASN A 150 -1.32 1.93 28.05
CA ASN A 150 -1.92 0.61 28.28
C ASN A 150 -0.90 -0.52 28.09
N SER A 151 0.32 -0.34 28.63
CA SER A 151 1.45 -1.25 28.42
C SER A 151 1.28 -2.62 29.06
N ASP A 152 0.33 -2.75 29.98
CA ASP A 152 -0.13 -3.99 30.61
C ASP A 152 -0.86 -4.90 29.61
N LYS A 153 -1.69 -4.32 28.73
CA LYS A 153 -2.54 -5.06 27.79
C LYS A 153 -2.07 -5.00 26.35
N ILE A 154 -1.40 -3.92 25.96
CA ILE A 154 -1.03 -3.61 24.58
C ILE A 154 0.49 -3.68 24.43
N LYS A 155 0.95 -4.17 23.28
CA LYS A 155 2.34 -4.10 22.87
C LYS A 155 2.46 -3.51 21.47
N TYR A 156 3.36 -2.54 21.32
CA TYR A 156 3.66 -1.97 20.01
C TYR A 156 4.54 -2.92 19.19
N CYS A 157 4.07 -3.35 18.02
CA CYS A 157 4.81 -4.21 17.11
C CYS A 157 5.62 -3.37 16.13
N ARG A 158 6.95 -3.51 16.20
CA ARG A 158 7.90 -2.73 15.40
C ARG A 158 8.12 -3.39 14.04
N SER A 159 8.19 -2.57 12.99
CA SER A 159 8.54 -3.05 11.64
C SER A 159 10.05 -2.96 11.42
N HIS A 160 10.63 -3.87 10.65
CA HIS A 160 12.00 -3.73 10.14
C HIS A 160 12.00 -2.76 8.95
N THR A 161 13.08 -2.00 8.79
CA THR A 161 13.24 -1.11 7.65
C THR A 161 14.69 -0.95 7.23
N THR A 162 14.91 -0.80 5.92
CA THR A 162 16.21 -0.45 5.33
C THR A 162 16.47 1.05 5.35
N ARG A 163 15.48 1.86 5.75
CA ARG A 163 15.63 3.31 5.87
C ARG A 163 16.78 3.62 6.82
N LYS A 164 17.74 4.44 6.39
CA LYS A 164 18.83 4.86 7.26
C LYS A 164 18.28 5.63 8.47
N ASN A 165 18.84 5.35 9.65
CA ASN A 165 18.49 6.07 10.86
C ASN A 165 19.11 7.47 10.83
N PHE A 166 18.34 8.48 10.45
CA PHE A 166 18.83 9.86 10.31
C PHE A 166 18.52 10.76 11.52
N THR A 167 17.68 10.35 12.48
CA THR A 167 17.20 11.25 13.54
C THR A 167 17.12 10.55 14.89
N ASN A 168 17.52 11.22 15.98
CA ASN A 168 17.40 10.71 17.36
C ASN A 168 15.97 10.90 17.95
N ASN A 169 14.94 10.66 17.14
CA ASN A 169 13.56 10.96 17.52
C ASN A 169 12.75 9.73 17.96
N ILE A 170 11.58 10.00 18.54
CA ILE A 170 10.52 9.03 18.92
C ILE A 170 10.19 8.03 17.80
N GLU A 171 10.45 8.37 16.54
CA GLU A 171 10.25 7.46 15.41
C GLU A 171 11.17 6.23 15.45
N ASN A 172 12.38 6.34 16.03
CA ASN A 172 13.34 5.23 16.04
C ASN A 172 12.85 4.02 16.81
N ASP A 173 12.13 4.27 17.90
CA ASP A 173 11.57 3.20 18.72
C ASP A 173 10.40 2.48 18.03
N GLY A 174 9.93 2.98 16.87
CA GLY A 174 8.92 2.35 16.04
C GLY A 174 9.44 1.27 15.10
N PHE A 175 10.76 1.26 14.83
CA PHE A 175 11.35 0.45 13.77
C PHE A 175 12.59 -0.30 14.23
N TYR A 176 12.87 -1.45 13.62
CA TYR A 176 14.17 -2.09 13.64
C TYR A 176 14.91 -1.67 12.35
N PHE A 177 16.02 -0.95 12.49
CA PHE A 177 16.81 -0.51 11.34
C PHE A 177 17.83 -1.59 10.99
N VAL A 178 17.77 -2.08 9.77
CA VAL A 178 18.65 -3.13 9.22
C VAL A 178 19.23 -2.66 7.89
N ASN A 179 20.33 -3.26 7.44
CA ASN A 179 20.81 -2.99 6.09
C ASN A 179 19.96 -3.74 5.03
N HIS A 180 20.21 -3.45 3.75
CA HIS A 180 19.46 -4.09 2.67
C HIS A 180 19.72 -5.60 2.61
N GLU A 181 20.97 -6.02 2.80
CA GLU A 181 21.38 -7.42 2.75
C GLU A 181 20.62 -8.27 3.80
N GLU A 182 20.62 -7.83 5.05
CA GLU A 182 19.89 -8.43 6.17
C GLU A 182 18.37 -8.46 5.91
N PHE A 183 17.81 -7.35 5.42
CA PHE A 183 16.38 -7.30 5.10
C PHE A 183 16.00 -8.30 4.02
N HIS A 184 16.79 -8.38 2.95
CA HIS A 184 16.56 -9.31 1.86
C HIS A 184 16.78 -10.76 2.28
N GLU A 185 17.70 -11.04 3.20
CA GLU A 185 17.88 -12.37 3.77
C GLU A 185 16.66 -12.80 4.58
N MET A 186 16.17 -11.97 5.52
CA MET A 186 14.93 -12.23 6.26
C MET A 186 13.73 -12.43 5.32
N ALA A 187 13.64 -11.62 4.27
CA ALA A 187 12.58 -11.74 3.26
C ALA A 187 12.66 -13.07 2.49
N ARG A 188 13.86 -13.45 2.03
CA ARG A 188 14.08 -14.73 1.34
C ARG A 188 13.78 -15.92 2.24
N ASN A 189 14.02 -15.79 3.54
CA ASN A 189 13.72 -16.79 4.55
C ASN A 189 12.22 -16.86 4.92
N GLY A 190 11.36 -16.01 4.32
CA GLY A 190 9.93 -15.99 4.60
C GLY A 190 9.56 -15.41 5.96
N GLU A 191 10.41 -14.59 6.57
CA GLU A 191 10.27 -14.18 7.98
C GLU A 191 9.35 -12.96 8.20
N PHE A 192 8.67 -12.48 7.14
CA PHE A 192 7.79 -11.31 7.17
C PHE A 192 6.32 -11.67 6.91
N LEU A 193 5.43 -11.07 7.70
CA LEU A 193 3.97 -11.09 7.48
C LEU A 193 3.54 -10.21 6.30
N THR A 194 4.23 -9.09 6.11
CA THR A 194 4.03 -8.16 5.00
C THR A 194 5.35 -7.47 4.69
N ILE A 195 5.52 -7.13 3.42
CA ILE A 195 6.60 -6.27 2.94
C ILE A 195 5.98 -5.16 2.09
N GLU A 196 6.50 -3.95 2.24
CA GLU A 196 6.12 -2.79 1.45
C GLU A 196 7.35 -1.94 1.17
N GLU A 197 7.43 -1.36 -0.02
CA GLU A 197 8.48 -0.43 -0.40
C GLU A 197 7.90 0.98 -0.43
N ILE A 198 8.49 1.89 0.34
CA ILE A 198 8.06 3.27 0.46
C ILE A 198 9.26 4.17 0.17
N LEU A 199 9.18 4.93 -0.92
CA LEU A 199 10.21 5.88 -1.34
C LEU A 199 11.62 5.26 -1.52
N GLY A 200 11.68 3.99 -1.91
CA GLY A 200 12.93 3.25 -2.13
C GLY A 200 13.47 2.52 -0.89
N ASP A 201 12.85 2.71 0.27
CA ASP A 201 13.16 1.95 1.48
C ASP A 201 12.16 0.80 1.65
N SER A 202 12.67 -0.36 2.06
CA SER A 202 11.82 -1.50 2.40
C SER A 202 11.35 -1.43 3.85
N TYR A 203 10.11 -1.86 4.09
CA TYR A 203 9.48 -1.98 5.39
C TYR A 203 8.83 -3.35 5.52
N GLY A 204 8.99 -4.03 6.65
CA GLY A 204 8.40 -5.35 6.86
C GLY A 204 8.03 -5.64 8.30
N LEU A 205 6.86 -6.24 8.54
CA LEU A 205 6.45 -6.69 9.87
C LEU A 205 6.88 -8.14 10.06
N HIS A 206 7.85 -8.38 10.94
CA HIS A 206 8.45 -9.69 11.14
C HIS A 206 7.54 -10.61 11.97
N VAL A 207 7.50 -11.90 11.61
CA VAL A 207 6.60 -12.90 12.25
C VAL A 207 6.87 -13.03 13.76
N SER A 208 8.12 -12.81 14.20
CA SER A 208 8.50 -12.81 15.62
C SER A 208 7.68 -11.85 16.48
N GLU A 209 7.12 -10.76 15.90
CA GLU A 209 6.27 -9.86 16.66
C GLU A 209 5.02 -10.57 17.17
N LEU A 210 4.41 -11.47 16.39
CA LEU A 210 3.27 -12.27 16.84
C LEU A 210 3.66 -13.26 17.95
N VAL A 211 4.85 -13.85 17.85
CA VAL A 211 5.40 -14.76 18.88
C VAL A 211 5.52 -14.04 20.22
N LYS A 212 6.06 -12.82 20.18
CA LYS A 212 6.18 -11.96 21.36
C LYS A 212 4.81 -11.63 21.97
N LEU A 213 3.81 -11.29 21.13
CA LEU A 213 2.45 -11.00 21.61
C LEU A 213 1.82 -12.20 22.32
N LYS A 214 1.99 -13.39 21.73
CA LYS A 214 1.47 -14.63 22.27
C LYS A 214 2.10 -14.97 23.62
N LYS A 215 3.44 -14.93 23.70
CA LYS A 215 4.19 -15.20 24.93
C LYS A 215 3.81 -14.25 26.07
N GLU A 216 3.55 -12.99 25.74
CA GLU A 216 3.16 -11.96 26.72
C GLU A 216 1.65 -11.89 26.97
N LYS A 217 0.83 -12.63 26.22
CA LYS A 217 -0.64 -12.57 26.24
C LYS A 217 -1.19 -11.15 26.06
N LYS A 218 -0.61 -10.39 25.12
CA LYS A 218 -0.95 -8.99 24.82
C LYS A 218 -1.60 -8.80 23.46
N ILE A 219 -2.33 -7.70 23.32
CA ILE A 219 -2.87 -7.22 22.04
C ILE A 219 -1.77 -6.46 21.31
N GLY A 220 -1.53 -6.82 20.05
CA GLY A 220 -0.59 -6.10 19.19
C GLY A 220 -1.19 -4.80 18.68
N ILE A 221 -0.37 -3.75 18.60
CA ILE A 221 -0.71 -2.54 17.85
C ILE A 221 0.46 -2.15 16.93
N THR A 222 0.17 -1.85 15.67
CA THR A 222 1.17 -1.35 14.72
C THR A 222 0.58 -0.34 13.75
N GLN A 223 1.44 0.29 12.96
CA GLN A 223 1.06 1.26 11.93
C GLN A 223 1.53 0.75 10.57
N LEU A 224 0.63 0.73 9.59
CA LEU A 224 0.93 0.27 8.22
C LEU A 224 0.13 1.10 7.21
N ASP A 225 0.50 1.03 5.94
CA ASP A 225 -0.33 1.57 4.86
C ASP A 225 -1.40 0.55 4.44
N LEU A 226 -2.33 0.98 3.59
CA LEU A 226 -3.52 0.19 3.26
C LEU A 226 -3.13 -1.12 2.56
N LEU A 227 -2.16 -1.07 1.64
CA LEU A 227 -1.67 -2.24 0.90
C LEU A 227 -1.11 -3.30 1.86
N ALA A 228 -0.15 -2.93 2.71
CA ALA A 228 0.41 -3.81 3.73
C ALA A 228 -0.65 -4.35 4.70
N THR A 229 -1.64 -3.52 5.08
CA THR A 229 -2.75 -3.97 5.94
C THR A 229 -3.58 -5.06 5.28
N ILE A 230 -3.90 -4.93 3.99
CA ILE A 230 -4.65 -5.94 3.24
C ILE A 230 -3.81 -7.22 3.10
N GLN A 231 -2.50 -7.11 2.82
CA GLN A 231 -1.59 -8.26 2.79
C GLN A 231 -1.64 -9.07 4.09
N ILE A 232 -1.50 -8.40 5.25
CA ILE A 232 -1.58 -9.10 6.55
C ILE A 232 -2.95 -9.72 6.73
N LYS A 233 -4.04 -9.03 6.39
CA LYS A 233 -5.40 -9.56 6.59
C LYS A 233 -5.65 -10.88 5.82
N ILE A 234 -5.02 -11.05 4.67
CA ILE A 234 -5.08 -12.30 3.88
C ILE A 234 -4.40 -13.46 4.64
N ARG A 235 -3.27 -13.18 5.31
CA ARG A 235 -2.43 -14.19 5.96
C ARG A 235 -2.74 -14.39 7.45
N TYR A 236 -3.36 -13.39 8.08
CA TYR A 236 -3.63 -13.33 9.50
C TYR A 236 -5.04 -12.79 9.78
N PRO A 237 -6.03 -13.66 10.07
CA PRO A 237 -7.44 -13.25 10.17
C PRO A 237 -7.78 -12.45 11.43
N GLN A 238 -6.93 -12.49 12.47
CA GLN A 238 -7.16 -11.78 13.74
C GLN A 238 -6.78 -10.29 13.71
N VAL A 239 -6.72 -9.70 12.52
CA VAL A 239 -6.48 -8.26 12.34
C VAL A 239 -7.74 -7.44 12.57
N LYS A 240 -7.60 -6.34 13.32
CA LYS A 240 -8.57 -5.25 13.38
C LYS A 240 -7.95 -3.98 12.79
N LEU A 241 -8.56 -3.50 11.70
CA LEU A 241 -8.13 -2.27 11.03
C LEU A 241 -8.82 -1.05 11.66
N ILE A 242 -8.04 -0.03 12.00
CA ILE A 242 -8.52 1.29 12.39
C ILE A 242 -7.99 2.29 11.37
N LEU A 243 -8.92 2.98 10.71
CA LEU A 243 -8.58 4.06 9.80
C LEU A 243 -8.37 5.36 10.58
N VAL A 244 -7.22 6.00 10.36
CA VAL A 244 -6.79 7.24 11.00
C VAL A 244 -6.77 8.34 9.97
N PHE A 245 -7.59 9.37 10.18
CA PHE A 245 -7.65 10.56 9.35
C PHE A 245 -7.61 11.81 10.22
N THR A 246 -7.15 12.91 9.64
CA THR A 246 -7.33 14.24 10.20
C THR A 246 -8.60 14.87 9.61
N LYS A 247 -9.32 15.64 10.43
CA LYS A 247 -10.51 16.38 9.97
C LYS A 247 -10.14 17.63 9.15
N ASN A 248 -8.91 18.11 9.29
CA ASN A 248 -8.44 19.34 8.65
C ASN A 248 -7.52 18.99 7.47
N GLU A 249 -8.02 19.21 6.25
CA GLU A 249 -7.30 18.92 5.01
C GLU A 249 -6.07 19.83 4.83
N GLU A 250 -6.15 21.10 5.21
CA GLU A 250 -5.04 22.04 5.08
C GLU A 250 -3.88 21.65 6.00
N MET A 251 -4.19 21.28 7.24
CA MET A 251 -3.22 20.74 8.18
C MET A 251 -2.60 19.43 7.67
N HIS A 252 -3.40 18.59 7.01
CA HIS A 252 -2.90 17.36 6.37
C HIS A 252 -1.90 17.69 5.26
N ARG A 253 -2.22 18.66 4.41
CA ARG A 253 -1.39 19.12 3.30
C ARG A 253 -0.05 19.64 3.80
N GLN A 254 -0.06 20.49 4.84
CA GLN A 254 1.16 20.97 5.49
C GLN A 254 2.02 19.82 6.04
N TRP A 255 1.42 18.83 6.71
CA TRP A 255 2.17 17.67 7.21
C TRP A 255 2.77 16.82 6.09
N ILE A 256 2.05 16.65 4.98
CA ILE A 256 2.56 15.96 3.79
C ILE A 256 3.75 16.75 3.22
N GLU A 257 3.60 18.06 3.05
CA GLU A 257 4.67 18.92 2.53
C GLU A 257 5.91 18.89 3.40
N ASP A 258 5.78 19.04 4.72
CA ASP A 258 6.91 18.97 5.65
C ASP A 258 7.61 17.61 5.58
N LYS A 259 6.83 16.52 5.58
CA LYS A 259 7.38 15.16 5.49
C LYS A 259 8.11 14.95 4.17
N LEU A 260 7.50 15.33 3.05
CA LEU A 260 8.08 15.16 1.71
C LEU A 260 9.21 16.15 1.43
N ARG A 261 9.23 17.34 2.03
CA ARG A 261 10.32 18.32 1.91
C ARG A 261 11.61 17.76 2.48
N ILE A 262 11.55 17.05 3.60
CA ILE A 262 12.71 16.32 4.16
C ILE A 262 13.21 15.29 3.16
N PHE A 263 12.32 14.47 2.56
CA PHE A 263 12.72 13.50 1.54
C PHE A 263 13.32 14.15 0.28
N ARG A 264 12.71 15.25 -0.21
CA ARG A 264 13.22 16.02 -1.35
C ARG A 264 14.60 16.61 -1.05
N TRP A 265 14.81 17.16 0.14
CA TRP A 265 16.08 17.70 0.57
C TRP A 265 17.16 16.61 0.68
N ILE A 266 16.90 15.49 1.35
CA ILE A 266 17.83 14.35 1.47
C ILE A 266 18.23 13.82 0.07
N LYS A 267 17.26 13.68 -0.83
CA LYS A 267 17.50 13.21 -2.21
C LYS A 267 18.32 14.23 -3.02
N ASN A 268 18.03 15.52 -2.90
CA ASN A 268 18.79 16.58 -3.56
C ASN A 268 20.23 16.71 -3.00
N SER A 269 20.44 16.47 -1.70
CA SER A 269 21.77 16.46 -1.08
C SER A 269 22.63 15.27 -1.49
N SER A 270 22.04 14.19 -2.04
CA SER A 270 22.72 12.95 -2.44
C SER A 270 23.04 12.86 -3.95
N LYS A 271 22.91 13.97 -4.70
CA LYS A 271 23.10 14.21 -6.15
C LYS A 271 21.89 13.96 -7.09
N ASN A 272 21.68 15.03 -7.88
CA ASN A 272 20.94 15.31 -9.12
C ASN A 272 19.39 15.44 -9.13
N LEU A 273 19.00 16.69 -9.41
CA LEU A 273 17.68 17.25 -9.74
C LEU A 273 17.10 16.62 -11.02
N TRP A 274 15.99 15.89 -10.94
CA TRP A 274 15.11 15.65 -12.10
C TRP A 274 13.61 15.56 -11.77
N ALA A 275 13.19 15.97 -10.57
CA ALA A 275 11.78 15.89 -10.16
C ALA A 275 11.09 17.26 -9.94
N LEU A 276 11.69 18.35 -10.44
CA LEU A 276 11.23 19.73 -10.25
C LEU A 276 10.21 20.22 -11.31
N SER A 277 9.79 19.39 -12.25
CA SER A 277 8.94 19.82 -13.38
C SER A 277 7.42 19.74 -13.13
N ILE A 278 6.95 19.40 -11.93
CA ILE A 278 5.51 19.43 -11.63
C ILE A 278 5.27 20.32 -10.40
N HIS A 279 5.05 21.60 -10.67
CA HIS A 279 4.45 22.54 -9.73
C HIS A 279 3.30 23.29 -10.39
N ARG A 280 2.27 23.52 -9.55
CA ARG A 280 1.20 24.54 -9.55
C ARG A 280 -0.19 23.88 -9.51
N GLU A 281 -1.14 24.27 -8.66
CA GLU A 281 -1.32 25.57 -8.00
C GLU A 281 -2.40 25.57 -6.87
N TYR A 282 -2.29 26.58 -5.99
CA TYR A 282 -3.33 27.32 -5.24
C TYR A 282 -3.79 26.98 -3.79
N ASN A 283 -3.33 27.88 -2.90
CA ASN A 283 -3.97 28.76 -1.88
C ASN A 283 -4.64 28.28 -0.57
N ILE A 284 -4.16 28.95 0.49
CA ILE A 284 -4.41 28.91 1.94
C ILE A 284 -5.66 29.73 2.33
N ASN A 285 -6.38 29.32 3.40
CA ASN A 285 -6.92 30.22 4.44
C ASN A 285 -7.40 29.48 5.73
N ASN A 286 -6.74 29.83 6.85
CA ASN A 286 -7.12 29.86 8.28
C ASN A 286 -7.84 28.71 9.06
N VAL A 287 -7.07 28.12 9.99
CA VAL A 287 -7.23 27.98 11.47
C VAL A 287 -8.62 27.72 12.09
N ASP A 288 -8.83 26.53 12.70
CA ASP A 288 -8.92 26.37 14.18
C ASP A 288 -9.10 24.92 14.69
N SER A 289 -8.33 24.61 15.74
CA SER A 289 -8.50 23.61 16.83
C SER A 289 -8.74 22.10 16.60
N MET A 290 -8.48 21.36 17.68
CA MET A 290 -7.90 20.02 17.74
C MET A 290 -8.76 19.09 18.62
N VAL A 291 -8.67 17.78 18.35
CA VAL A 291 -8.99 16.63 19.23
C VAL A 291 -10.46 16.36 19.59
N ASN A 292 -10.96 15.19 19.17
CA ASN A 292 -12.01 14.49 19.93
C ASN A 292 -11.40 13.28 20.65
N LYS A 293 -11.44 13.33 21.99
CA LYS A 293 -11.24 12.19 22.90
C LYS A 293 -12.29 11.12 22.56
N MET A 294 -11.87 9.90 22.24
CA MET A 294 -12.77 8.74 22.35
C MET A 294 -12.03 7.55 22.96
N ASN A 295 -12.61 7.06 24.06
CA ASN A 295 -12.23 5.91 24.87
C ASN A 295 -12.35 4.59 24.06
N ILE A 296 -11.50 4.38 23.07
CA ILE A 296 -11.50 3.17 22.23
C ILE A 296 -10.99 1.95 23.01
N VAL A 297 -10.07 2.17 23.97
CA VAL A 297 -9.44 1.09 24.74
C VAL A 297 -10.44 0.38 25.66
N SER A 298 -11.41 1.09 26.25
CA SER A 298 -12.43 0.46 27.10
C SER A 298 -13.44 -0.36 26.30
N THR A 299 -13.79 0.08 25.08
CA THR A 299 -14.70 -0.67 24.20
C THR A 299 -14.08 -1.96 23.68
N ILE A 300 -12.77 -1.99 23.47
CA ILE A 300 -12.05 -3.19 23.03
C ILE A 300 -11.81 -4.14 24.22
N SER A 301 -11.38 -3.62 25.38
CA SER A 301 -11.19 -4.44 26.60
C SER A 301 -12.49 -5.15 27.00
N ASN A 302 -13.62 -4.43 27.00
CA ASN A 302 -14.91 -5.01 27.39
C ASN A 302 -15.41 -6.09 26.40
N ARG A 303 -14.96 -6.09 25.13
CA ARG A 303 -15.34 -7.13 24.17
C ARG A 303 -14.47 -8.38 24.26
N VAL A 304 -13.22 -8.23 24.69
CA VAL A 304 -12.34 -9.36 25.00
C VAL A 304 -12.87 -10.10 26.23
N ASP A 305 -13.34 -9.37 27.26
CA ASP A 305 -13.93 -9.96 28.48
C ASP A 305 -15.31 -10.61 28.26
N VAL A 306 -16.06 -10.19 27.23
CA VAL A 306 -17.35 -10.84 26.87
C VAL A 306 -17.11 -12.12 26.06
N SER A 307 -16.03 -12.22 25.29
CA SER A 307 -15.72 -13.47 24.56
C SER A 307 -15.28 -14.62 25.48
N SER A 308 -14.77 -14.33 26.68
CA SER A 308 -14.45 -15.35 27.68
C SER A 308 -15.68 -15.85 28.46
N SER A 309 -16.76 -15.07 28.56
CA SER A 309 -18.01 -15.50 29.25
C SER A 309 -18.95 -16.33 28.38
N TYR A 310 -18.85 -16.25 27.05
CA TYR A 310 -19.59 -17.14 26.14
C TYR A 310 -19.00 -18.56 26.04
N SER A 311 -17.81 -18.79 26.61
CA SER A 311 -17.17 -20.11 26.61
C SER A 311 -17.65 -21.03 27.76
N SER A 312 -18.44 -20.50 28.72
CA SER A 312 -18.90 -21.22 29.91
C SER A 312 -20.37 -21.66 29.90
N GLU A 313 -21.16 -21.37 28.86
CA GLU A 313 -22.59 -21.72 28.80
C GLU A 313 -22.96 -22.87 27.82
N ILE A 314 -21.97 -23.58 27.27
CA ILE A 314 -22.24 -24.82 26.51
C ILE A 314 -21.77 -26.03 27.34
N GLN A 315 -22.50 -26.32 28.41
CA GLN A 315 -22.47 -27.62 29.07
C GLN A 315 -23.89 -28.16 29.29
N TYR A 316 -24.13 -29.33 28.69
CA TYR A 316 -25.13 -30.34 29.05
C TYR A 316 -26.63 -29.95 29.01
N SER A 317 -27.26 -30.21 27.87
CA SER A 317 -28.56 -30.91 27.85
C SER A 317 -28.89 -31.45 26.46
N ASN A 318 -28.68 -32.76 26.27
CA ASN A 318 -29.70 -33.68 25.74
C ASN A 318 -29.06 -35.04 25.42
N SER A 319 -28.98 -35.87 26.47
CA SER A 319 -29.07 -37.31 26.31
C SER A 319 -30.53 -37.67 26.04
N LYS A 320 -30.81 -38.42 24.96
CA LYS A 320 -31.69 -39.62 24.90
C LYS A 320 -32.36 -39.81 23.52
N ARG A 321 -32.25 -41.08 23.07
CA ARG A 321 -33.09 -41.83 22.09
C ARG A 321 -32.89 -41.43 20.61
N PHE A 322 -32.64 -42.32 19.65
CA PHE A 322 -33.06 -43.71 19.37
C PHE A 322 -31.90 -44.42 18.62
N VAL A 323 -31.38 -45.61 18.99
CA VAL A 323 -31.85 -47.01 18.82
C VAL A 323 -32.45 -47.35 17.45
N HIS A 324 -31.73 -48.22 16.72
CA HIS A 324 -32.11 -49.15 15.62
C HIS A 324 -33.24 -48.73 14.65
N ARG A 325 -33.03 -48.79 13.34
CA ARG A 325 -32.75 -50.02 12.57
C ARG A 325 -32.23 -49.69 11.18
#